data_AF-A0A4S2GWD3-F1
#
_entry.id   AF-A0A4S2GWD3-F1
#
_cell.length_a   1.000
_cell.length_b   1.000
_cell.length_c   1.000
_cell.angle_alpha   90.00
_cell.angle_beta   90.00
_cell.angle_gamma   90.00
#
_symmetry.space_group_name_H-M   'P 1'
#
loop_
_entity.id
_entity.type
_entity.pdbx_description
1 polymer ?
#
loop_
_entity_poly.entity_id
_entity_poly.type
_entity_poly.pdbx_seq_one_letter_code
_entity_poly.pdbx_strand_id
1 'polypeptide(L)' 'MEERRSFTAEELAIAKSVDLTAVAASLGYTVKKVGRYHTLKEMDSIRIYNRTNWFRWS' A
#
# COMPACT_ATOMS: atom_id res chain seq x y z
N MET A 1 27.56 3.91 5.28
CA MET A 1 26.56 2.95 4.80
C MET A 1 26.06 3.51 3.49
N GLU A 2 26.45 2.90 2.37
CA GLU A 2 26.14 3.44 1.04
C GLU A 2 24.66 3.22 0.74
N GLU A 3 23.90 4.31 0.64
CA GLU A 3 22.48 4.28 0.34
C GLU A 3 22.31 3.92 -1.15
N ARG A 4 22.00 2.66 -1.45
CA ARG A 4 21.72 2.20 -2.82
C ARG A 4 20.47 2.93 -3.34
N ARG A 5 20.66 3.94 -4.19
CA ARG A 5 19.60 4.81 -4.75
C ARG A 5 18.73 4.16 -5.84
N SER A 6 19.03 2.92 -6.24
CA SER A 6 18.35 2.24 -7.34
C SER A 6 17.95 0.82 -6.95
N PHE A 7 16.66 0.50 -7.10
CA PHE A 7 16.13 -0.85 -6.92
C PHE A 7 16.36 -1.69 -8.19
N THR A 8 16.58 -3.00 -8.02
CA THR A 8 16.63 -3.94 -9.14
C THR A 8 15.24 -4.11 -9.77
N ALA A 9 15.18 -4.59 -11.01
CA ALA A 9 13.91 -4.89 -11.66
C ALA A 9 13.08 -5.93 -10.88
N GLU A 10 13.75 -6.88 -10.23
CA GLU A 10 13.12 -7.89 -9.37
C GLU A 10 12.53 -7.26 -8.10
N GLU A 11 13.27 -6.37 -7.42
CA GLU A 11 12.78 -5.64 -6.25
C GLU A 11 11.54 -4.78 -6.61
N LEU A 12 11.57 -4.13 -7.78
CA LEU A 12 10.44 -3.36 -8.30
C LEU A 12 9.24 -4.25 -8.67
N ALA A 13 9.48 -5.45 -9.25
CA ALA A 13 8.42 -6.38 -9.61
C ALA A 13 7.71 -6.95 -8.38
N ILE A 14 8.49 -7.33 -7.36
CA ILE A 14 7.96 -7.78 -6.07
C ILE A 14 7.10 -6.68 -5.46
N ALA A 15 7.62 -5.44 -5.36
CA ALA A 15 6.85 -4.32 -4.80
C ALA A 15 5.52 -4.06 -5.51
N LYS A 16 5.48 -4.19 -6.85
CA LYS A 16 4.26 -4.01 -7.66
C LYS A 16 3.25 -5.16 -7.54
N SER A 17 3.72 -6.36 -7.21
CA SER A 17 2.87 -7.55 -7.04
C SER A 17 2.28 -7.68 -5.63
N VAL A 18 2.77 -6.87 -4.68
CA VAL A 18 2.33 -6.95 -3.28
C VAL A 18 0.97 -6.31 -3.10
N ASP A 19 0.13 -7.01 -2.35
CA ASP A 19 -1.20 -6.56 -1.99
C ASP A 19 -1.12 -5.56 -0.82
N LEU A 20 -1.38 -4.28 -1.10
CA LEU A 20 -1.35 -3.20 -0.12
C LEU A 20 -2.40 -3.37 1.00
N THR A 21 -3.50 -4.08 0.75
CA THR A 21 -4.48 -4.37 1.82
C THR A 21 -3.93 -5.39 2.80
N ALA A 22 -3.21 -6.40 2.31
CA ALA A 22 -2.53 -7.38 3.15
C ALA A 22 -1.38 -6.74 3.94
N VAL A 23 -0.61 -5.84 3.30
CA VAL A 23 0.44 -5.06 3.98
C VAL A 23 -0.14 -4.18 5.08
N ALA A 24 -1.22 -3.44 4.79
CA ALA A 24 -1.84 -2.60 5.80
C ALA A 24 -2.32 -3.43 7.01
N ALA A 25 -2.94 -4.59 6.76
CA ALA A 25 -3.37 -5.50 7.82
C ALA A 25 -2.19 -6.07 8.63
N SER A 26 -1.06 -6.42 7.98
CA SER A 26 0.13 -6.93 8.68
C SER A 26 0.83 -5.85 9.52
N LEU A 27 0.73 -4.58 9.10
CA LEU A 27 1.19 -3.42 9.85
C LEU A 27 0.27 -3.05 11.03
N GLY A 28 -0.88 -3.72 11.18
CA GLY A 28 -1.83 -3.49 12.27
C GLY A 28 -2.91 -2.45 11.95
N TYR A 29 -3.03 -2.00 10.71
CA TYR A 29 -4.14 -1.14 10.29
C TYR A 29 -5.40 -1.95 9.99
N THR A 30 -6.55 -1.39 10.34
CA THR A 30 -7.84 -2.00 10.01
C THR A 30 -8.26 -1.57 8.61
N VAL A 31 -8.15 -2.47 7.64
CA VAL A 31 -8.62 -2.22 6.28
C VAL A 31 -10.15 -2.27 6.21
N LYS A 32 -10.76 -1.20 5.72
CA LYS A 32 -12.20 -1.07 5.50
C LYS A 32 -12.50 -0.94 4.01
N LYS A 33 -13.45 -1.73 3.50
CA LYS A 33 -13.90 -1.63 2.10
C LYS A 33 -14.96 -0.53 1.96
N VAL A 34 -14.78 0.38 1.01
CA VAL A 34 -15.70 1.47 0.67
C VAL A 34 -15.96 1.44 -0.84
N GLY A 35 -17.09 0.85 -1.23
CA GLY A 35 -17.44 0.66 -2.63
C GLY A 35 -16.39 -0.17 -3.39
N ARG A 36 -15.71 0.47 -4.36
CA ARG A 36 -14.69 -0.14 -5.22
C ARG A 36 -13.25 -0.01 -4.68
N TYR A 37 -13.04 0.71 -3.59
CA TYR A 37 -11.74 0.94 -2.99
C TYR A 37 -11.71 0.50 -1.52
N HIS A 38 -10.52 0.47 -0.94
CA HIS A 38 -10.31 0.23 0.48
C HIS A 38 -9.77 1.51 1.14
N THR A 39 -9.97 1.66 2.43
CA THR A 39 -9.45 2.73 3.27
C THR A 39 -8.96 2.12 4.59
N LEU A 40 -8.28 2.90 5.42
CA LEU A 40 -7.82 2.46 6.75
C LEU A 40 -8.70 3.11 7.81
N LYS A 41 -9.17 2.34 8.81
CA LYS A 41 -10.03 2.86 9.88
C LYS A 41 -9.34 3.97 10.68
N GLU A 42 -8.04 3.81 10.88
CA GLU A 42 -7.18 4.71 11.62
C GLU A 42 -6.77 5.93 10.78
N MET A 43 -6.97 5.88 9.45
CA MET A 43 -6.54 6.93 8.52
C MET A 43 -7.44 6.98 7.29
N ASP A 44 -8.52 7.76 7.39
CA ASP A 44 -9.52 7.92 6.33
C ASP A 44 -8.98 8.69 5.11
N SER A 45 -7.90 9.44 5.30
CA SER A 45 -7.17 10.17 4.26
C SER A 45 -6.37 9.26 3.33
N ILE A 46 -6.34 7.94 3.56
CA ILE A 46 -5.79 6.95 2.63
C ILE A 46 -6.91 6.20 1.90
N ARG A 47 -6.75 6.04 0.59
CA ARG A 47 -7.49 5.04 -0.20
C ARG A 47 -6.57 4.14 -0.98
N ILE A 48 -6.91 2.85 -1.00
CA ILE A 48 -6.23 1.79 -1.74
C ILE A 48 -7.15 1.31 -2.87
N TYR A 49 -6.69 1.44 -4.10
CA TYR A 49 -7.35 1.04 -5.33
C TYR A 49 -6.77 -0.26 -5.87
N ASN A 50 -7.64 -1.16 -6.31
CA ASN A 50 -7.25 -2.46 -6.90
C ASN A 50 -6.24 -3.26 -6.05
N ARG A 51 -6.17 -2.97 -4.75
CA ARG A 51 -5.25 -3.55 -3.76
C ARG A 51 -3.76 -3.31 -4.05
N THR A 52 -3.39 -2.51 -5.06
CA THR A 52 -2.00 -2.30 -5.48
C THR A 52 -1.57 -0.85 -5.52
N ASN A 53 -2.51 0.08 -5.65
CA ASN A 53 -2.23 1.51 -5.73
C ASN A 53 -2.89 2.22 -4.56
N TRP A 54 -2.26 3.25 -4.01
CA TRP A 54 -2.85 4.05 -2.94
C TRP A 54 -2.64 5.54 -3.19
N PHE A 55 -3.61 6.32 -2.73
CA PHE A 55 -3.55 7.77 -2.72
C PHE A 55 -3.82 8.26 -1.30
N ARG A 56 -3.06 9.26 -0.89
CA ARG A 56 -3.21 9.96 0.38
C ARG A 56 -3.51 11.42 0.12
N TRP A 57 -4.47 11.97 0.85
CA TRP A 57 -4.76 13.41 0.87
C TRP A 57 -4.32 13.99 2.22
N SER A 58 -3.80 15.22 2.19
CA SER A 58 -3.45 16.03 3.38
C SER A 58 -4.57 17.01 3.71
#